data_AF-A0A2T6C3J6-F1
#
_entry.id   AF-A0A2T6C3J6-F1
#
_cell.length_a   1.000
_cell.length_b   1.000
_cell.length_c   1.000
_cell.angle_alpha   90.00
_cell.angle_beta   90.00
_cell.angle_gamma   90.00
#
_symmetry.space_group_name_H-M   'P 1'
#
loop_
_entity.id
_entity.type
_entity.pdbx_description
1 polymer ?
#
loop_
_entity_poly.entity_id
_entity_poly.type
_entity_poly.pdbx_seq_one_letter_code
_entity_poly.pdbx_strand_id
1 'polypeptide(L)'
;MKKYTSLLLLFVLFIGITSCSDKNSLHNYFVDHAEKTGFFSTTLPVSLLRNEALQLTTKQKEAVDAIEHINLLFYKYDAAKEAEFSTERSTISSILKSEKYQELINLGTNGIIKYIGTDDAMDEIVVFLANKDNGFAVTRIIGDNMTLEKFMELYKLTQQKDVPLNFNLGSITNMFSNN
;
A
#
# COMPACT_ATOMS: atom_id res chain seq x y z
N MET A 1 55.20 -5.00 -9.18
CA MET A 1 53.88 -4.92 -8.51
C MET A 1 52.90 -4.11 -9.37
N LYS A 2 52.37 -4.65 -10.48
CA LYS A 2 51.38 -3.95 -11.35
C LYS A 2 50.53 -4.92 -12.19
N LYS A 3 50.04 -6.04 -11.62
CA LYS A 3 49.19 -6.99 -12.37
C LYS A 3 47.87 -7.38 -11.70
N TYR A 4 47.63 -6.97 -10.46
CA TYR A 4 46.40 -7.34 -9.74
C TYR A 4 45.30 -6.26 -9.79
N THR A 5 45.63 -5.02 -10.14
CA THR A 5 44.66 -3.91 -10.19
C THR A 5 43.67 -4.03 -11.35
N SER A 6 44.01 -4.79 -12.40
CA SER A 6 43.11 -4.99 -13.55
C SER A 6 42.09 -6.13 -13.35
N LEU A 7 42.30 -7.02 -12.37
CA LEU A 7 41.41 -8.15 -12.11
C LEU A 7 40.27 -7.80 -11.14
N LEU A 8 40.46 -6.77 -10.30
CA LEU A 8 39.42 -6.28 -9.40
C LEU A 8 38.32 -5.50 -10.12
N LEU A 9 38.61 -4.93 -11.29
CA LEU A 9 37.64 -4.18 -12.10
C LEU A 9 36.65 -5.07 -12.86
N LEU A 10 36.95 -6.37 -13.01
CA LEU A 10 36.09 -7.32 -13.70
C LEU A 10 35.07 -7.99 -12.77
N PHE A 11 35.27 -7.93 -11.45
CA PHE A 11 34.35 -8.53 -10.46
C PHE A 11 33.20 -7.59 -10.07
N VAL A 12 33.37 -6.27 -10.27
CA VAL A 12 32.33 -5.28 -9.95
C VAL A 12 31.20 -5.26 -10.99
N LEU A 13 31.40 -5.84 -12.17
CA LEU A 13 30.36 -5.89 -13.21
C LEU A 13 29.35 -7.04 -13.02
N PHE A 14 29.57 -7.97 -12.08
CA PHE A 14 28.70 -9.15 -11.89
C PHE A 14 27.66 -9.00 -10.77
N ILE A 15 27.62 -7.87 -10.06
CA ILE A 15 26.67 -7.63 -8.96
C ILE A 15 25.32 -7.07 -9.49
N GLY A 16 25.20 -6.79 -10.79
CA GLY A 16 24.04 -6.09 -11.35
C GLY A 16 22.84 -6.93 -11.80
N ILE A 17 22.80 -8.25 -11.61
CA ILE A 17 21.75 -9.09 -12.25
C ILE A 17 21.06 -10.11 -11.32
N THR A 18 21.14 -9.93 -9.99
CA THR A 18 20.29 -10.70 -9.06
C THR A 18 19.16 -9.87 -8.46
N SER A 19 18.84 -8.70 -9.02
CA SER A 19 17.49 -8.17 -8.87
C SER A 19 16.58 -9.01 -9.77
N CYS A 20 16.21 -10.19 -9.26
CA CYS A 20 14.94 -10.78 -9.63
C CYS A 20 13.89 -9.82 -9.05
N SER A 21 13.67 -8.69 -9.73
CA SER A 21 12.49 -7.87 -9.46
C SER A 21 11.33 -8.82 -9.73
N ASP A 22 10.65 -9.28 -8.68
CA ASP A 22 9.42 -10.04 -8.80
C ASP A 22 8.54 -9.28 -9.80
N LYS A 23 8.45 -9.76 -11.04
CA LYS A 23 7.62 -9.10 -12.07
C LYS A 23 6.18 -8.98 -11.56
N ASN A 24 5.78 -9.93 -10.72
CA ASN A 24 4.51 -9.95 -9.99
C ASN A 24 4.64 -9.33 -8.59
N SER A 25 5.28 -8.17 -8.46
CA SER A 25 5.33 -7.41 -7.20
C SER A 25 4.29 -6.31 -7.19
N LEU A 26 3.85 -5.93 -6.00
CA LEU A 26 2.91 -4.82 -5.85
C LEU A 26 3.51 -3.49 -6.28
N HIS A 27 4.82 -3.32 -6.09
CA HIS A 27 5.54 -2.13 -6.58
C HIS A 27 5.45 -2.01 -8.10
N ASN A 28 5.82 -3.06 -8.84
CA ASN A 28 5.72 -3.05 -10.31
C ASN A 28 4.27 -2.86 -10.76
N TYR A 29 3.31 -3.48 -10.08
CA TYR A 29 1.90 -3.27 -10.36
C TYR A 29 1.51 -1.78 -10.29
N PHE A 30 1.98 -1.04 -9.27
CA PHE A 30 1.75 0.40 -9.18
C PHE A 30 2.41 1.17 -10.34
N VAL A 31 3.65 0.84 -10.69
CA VAL A 31 4.38 1.50 -11.78
C VAL A 31 3.67 1.28 -13.12
N ASP A 32 3.30 0.04 -13.42
CA ASP A 32 2.68 -0.35 -14.70
C ASP A 32 1.26 0.24 -14.87
N HIS A 33 0.58 0.56 -13.76
CA HIS A 33 -0.81 1.02 -13.76
C HIS A 33 -0.97 2.52 -13.48
N ALA A 34 0.11 3.25 -13.17
CA ALA A 34 0.05 4.67 -12.81
C ALA A 34 -0.56 5.55 -13.92
N GLU A 35 -0.32 5.21 -15.18
CA GLU A 35 -0.79 5.96 -16.36
C GLU A 35 -1.85 5.20 -17.18
N LYS A 36 -2.30 4.03 -16.71
CA LYS A 36 -3.28 3.20 -17.43
C LYS A 36 -4.68 3.79 -17.33
N THR A 37 -5.41 3.79 -18.44
CA THR A 37 -6.80 4.28 -18.46
C THR A 37 -7.68 3.49 -17.50
N GLY A 38 -8.45 4.19 -16.67
CA GLY A 38 -9.31 3.59 -15.63
C GLY A 38 -8.64 3.48 -14.26
N PHE A 39 -7.33 3.74 -14.20
CA PHE A 39 -6.55 3.78 -12.98
C PHE A 39 -6.25 5.22 -12.57
N PHE A 40 -6.15 5.43 -11.26
CA PHE A 40 -5.66 6.65 -10.65
C PHE A 40 -4.63 6.28 -9.58
N SER A 41 -3.42 6.81 -9.69
CA SER A 41 -2.37 6.61 -8.70
C SER A 41 -1.90 7.94 -8.13
N THR A 42 -1.67 7.98 -6.81
CA THR A 42 -1.16 9.16 -6.13
C THR A 42 -0.36 8.78 -4.89
N THR A 43 0.55 9.65 -4.47
CA THR A 43 1.22 9.56 -3.18
C THR A 43 0.63 10.61 -2.25
N LEU A 44 0.15 10.19 -1.07
CA LEU A 44 -0.43 11.08 -0.08
C LEU A 44 0.67 11.61 0.85
N PRO A 45 0.87 12.94 0.93
CA PRO A 45 1.79 13.52 1.90
C PRO A 45 1.32 13.27 3.34
N VAL A 46 2.20 12.75 4.19
CA VAL A 46 1.92 12.50 5.62
C VAL A 46 1.52 13.77 6.37
N SER A 47 1.98 14.94 5.90
CA SER A 47 1.58 16.25 6.45
C SER A 47 0.07 16.48 6.43
N LEU A 48 -0.67 15.86 5.51
CA LEU A 48 -2.12 15.94 5.46
C LEU A 48 -2.78 15.22 6.64
N LEU A 49 -2.15 14.15 7.14
CA LEU A 49 -2.61 13.40 8.32
C LEU A 49 -2.24 14.09 9.64
N ARG A 50 -1.34 15.07 9.61
CA ARG A 50 -0.94 15.89 10.78
C ARG A 50 -1.79 17.16 10.97
N ASN A 51 -2.91 17.26 10.26
CA ASN A 51 -3.76 18.45 10.32
C ASN A 51 -4.32 18.63 11.74
N GLU A 52 -4.13 19.82 12.33
CA GLU A 52 -4.64 20.18 13.67
C GLU A 52 -6.16 20.04 13.77
N ALA A 53 -6.88 20.14 12.65
CA ALA A 53 -8.32 19.90 12.58
C ALA A 53 -8.73 18.45 12.93
N LEU A 54 -7.82 17.47 12.83
CA LEU A 54 -8.10 16.06 13.09
C LEU A 54 -8.12 15.70 14.58
N GLN A 55 -7.79 16.64 15.49
CA GLN A 55 -7.80 16.45 16.95
C GLN A 55 -7.21 15.09 17.39
N LEU A 56 -6.00 14.78 16.91
CA LEU A 56 -5.34 13.51 17.19
C LEU A 56 -4.99 13.38 18.68
N THR A 57 -5.25 12.20 19.24
CA THR A 57 -4.68 11.81 20.54
C THR A 57 -3.16 11.63 20.43
N THR A 58 -2.45 11.63 21.57
CA THR A 58 -0.99 11.40 21.60
C THR A 58 -0.59 10.12 20.87
N LYS A 59 -1.32 9.03 21.10
CA LYS A 59 -1.03 7.73 20.45
C LYS A 59 -1.28 7.75 18.95
N GLN A 60 -2.35 8.42 18.50
CA GLN A 60 -2.61 8.58 17.07
C GLN A 60 -1.55 9.44 16.38
N LYS A 61 -1.03 10.46 17.07
CA LYS A 61 0.08 11.28 16.55
C LYS A 61 1.36 10.46 16.40
N GLU A 62 1.73 9.68 17.41
CA GLU A 62 2.87 8.76 17.33
C GLU A 62 2.72 7.75 16.18
N ALA A 63 1.50 7.27 15.95
CA ALA A 63 1.22 6.36 14.85
C ALA A 63 1.31 7.04 13.47
N VAL A 64 0.82 8.27 13.33
CA VAL A 64 0.98 9.07 12.10
C VAL A 64 2.45 9.40 11.83
N ASP A 65 3.24 9.65 12.89
CA ASP A 65 4.66 9.96 12.76
C ASP A 65 5.52 8.76 12.35
N ALA A 66 5.03 7.53 12.56
CA ALA A 66 5.67 6.31 12.06
C ALA A 66 5.42 6.08 10.55
N ILE A 67 4.60 6.89 9.89
CA ILE A 67 4.36 6.79 8.45
C ILE A 67 5.41 7.60 7.70
N GLU A 68 6.09 6.96 6.75
CA GLU A 68 7.02 7.62 5.84
C GLU A 68 6.32 8.01 4.54
N HIS A 69 5.65 7.03 3.90
CA HIS A 69 4.99 7.22 2.62
C HIS A 69 3.66 6.48 2.54
N ILE A 70 2.68 7.08 1.87
CA ILE A 70 1.42 6.42 1.54
C ILE A 70 1.26 6.48 0.02
N ASN A 71 1.19 5.32 -0.62
CA ASN A 71 0.86 5.22 -2.03
C ASN A 71 -0.56 4.67 -2.18
N LEU A 72 -1.35 5.30 -3.03
CA LEU A 72 -2.69 4.89 -3.37
C LEU A 72 -2.76 4.57 -4.86
N LEU A 73 -3.44 3.47 -5.17
CA LEU A 73 -3.86 3.12 -6.52
C LEU A 73 -5.33 2.73 -6.48
N PHE A 74 -6.14 3.38 -7.29
CA PHE A 74 -7.57 3.15 -7.41
C PHE A 74 -7.90 2.75 -8.85
N TYR A 75 -8.78 1.76 -9.00
CA TYR A 75 -9.42 1.40 -10.25
C TYR A 75 -10.92 1.65 -10.12
N LYS A 76 -11.47 2.47 -11.02
CA LYS A 76 -12.91 2.74 -11.06
C LYS A 76 -13.64 1.61 -11.77
N TYR A 77 -14.67 1.06 -11.15
CA TYR A 77 -15.52 0.08 -11.81
C TYR A 77 -16.23 0.67 -13.04
N ASP A 78 -16.26 -0.13 -14.11
CA ASP A 78 -17.03 0.13 -15.32
C ASP A 78 -17.64 -1.21 -15.76
N ALA A 79 -18.97 -1.24 -15.87
CA ALA A 79 -19.70 -2.44 -16.28
C ALA A 79 -19.32 -2.92 -17.69
N ALA A 80 -18.89 -2.01 -18.58
CA ALA A 80 -18.37 -2.37 -19.90
C ALA A 80 -17.02 -3.11 -19.83
N LYS A 81 -16.34 -3.07 -18.67
CA LYS A 81 -15.01 -3.61 -18.42
C LYS A 81 -14.98 -4.64 -17.28
N GLU A 82 -16.07 -5.38 -17.04
CA GLU A 82 -16.15 -6.39 -15.97
C GLU A 82 -15.03 -7.46 -16.04
N ALA A 83 -14.61 -7.83 -17.26
CA ALA A 83 -13.50 -8.76 -17.47
C ALA A 83 -12.14 -8.18 -17.04
N GLU A 84 -11.92 -6.88 -17.28
CA GLU A 84 -10.71 -6.16 -16.83
C GLU A 84 -10.72 -6.10 -15.30
N PHE A 85 -11.81 -5.65 -14.70
CA PHE A 85 -11.97 -5.59 -13.24
C PHE A 85 -11.66 -6.94 -12.56
N SER A 86 -12.24 -8.03 -13.08
CA SER A 86 -12.04 -9.38 -12.53
C SER A 86 -10.60 -9.85 -12.67
N THR A 87 -9.95 -9.57 -13.80
CA THR A 87 -8.54 -9.89 -14.05
C THR A 87 -7.61 -9.14 -13.11
N GLU A 88 -7.81 -7.84 -12.97
CA GLU A 88 -6.97 -6.96 -12.15
C GLU A 88 -7.10 -7.28 -10.66
N ARG A 89 -8.34 -7.50 -10.19
CA ARG A 89 -8.62 -7.95 -8.82
C ARG A 89 -7.92 -9.29 -8.52
N SER A 90 -7.97 -10.24 -9.47
CA SER A 90 -7.31 -11.54 -9.33
C SER A 90 -5.78 -11.40 -9.30
N THR A 91 -5.23 -10.50 -10.12
CA THR A 91 -3.79 -10.21 -10.17
C THR A 91 -3.29 -9.70 -8.82
N ILE A 92 -3.93 -8.67 -8.24
CA ILE A 92 -3.57 -8.15 -6.91
C ILE A 92 -3.72 -9.24 -5.85
N SER A 93 -4.82 -9.98 -5.87
CA SER A 93 -5.05 -11.09 -4.93
C SER A 93 -3.95 -12.15 -5.02
N SER A 94 -3.40 -12.41 -6.22
CA SER A 94 -2.29 -13.34 -6.42
C SER A 94 -0.96 -12.78 -5.91
N ILE A 95 -0.69 -11.48 -6.12
CA ILE A 95 0.50 -10.81 -5.58
C ILE A 95 0.52 -10.94 -4.04
N LEU A 96 -0.63 -10.69 -3.40
CA LEU A 96 -0.79 -10.73 -1.95
C LEU A 96 -0.79 -12.15 -1.34
N LYS A 97 -0.70 -13.21 -2.16
CA LYS A 97 -0.52 -14.60 -1.67
C LYS A 97 0.94 -14.95 -1.38
N SER A 98 1.89 -14.12 -1.81
CA SER A 98 3.31 -14.33 -1.50
C SER A 98 3.55 -14.36 0.02
N GLU A 99 4.44 -15.23 0.48
CA GLU A 99 4.74 -15.47 1.90
C GLU A 99 5.21 -14.21 2.65
N LYS A 100 5.75 -13.21 1.94
CA LYS A 100 6.17 -11.94 2.53
C LYS A 100 4.99 -11.10 3.06
N TYR A 101 3.77 -11.35 2.58
CA TYR A 101 2.58 -10.63 3.02
C TYR A 101 1.83 -11.42 4.10
N GLN A 102 2.10 -11.08 5.35
CA GLN A 102 1.43 -11.62 6.53
C GLN A 102 0.02 -11.02 6.66
N GLU A 103 -0.95 -11.85 7.02
CA GLU A 103 -2.34 -11.40 7.16
C GLU A 103 -2.54 -10.62 8.47
N LEU A 104 -3.21 -9.48 8.39
CA LEU A 104 -3.50 -8.61 9.54
C LEU A 104 -4.98 -8.57 9.86
N ILE A 105 -5.80 -8.20 8.87
CA ILE A 105 -7.27 -8.14 8.98
C ILE A 105 -7.87 -8.71 7.70
N ASN A 106 -8.79 -9.67 7.84
CA ASN A 106 -9.56 -10.21 6.73
C ASN A 106 -10.97 -9.59 6.72
N LEU A 107 -11.29 -8.85 5.66
CA LEU A 107 -12.60 -8.18 5.49
C LEU A 107 -13.54 -9.01 4.58
N GLY A 108 -13.24 -10.29 4.37
CA GLY A 108 -14.01 -11.21 3.55
C GLY A 108 -13.95 -10.83 2.07
N THR A 109 -15.11 -10.77 1.41
CA THR A 109 -15.18 -10.46 -0.03
C THR A 109 -14.79 -9.03 -0.35
N ASN A 110 -14.84 -8.13 0.64
CA ASN A 110 -14.68 -6.69 0.45
C ASN A 110 -13.22 -6.24 0.54
N GLY A 111 -12.31 -7.08 1.05
CA GLY A 111 -10.90 -6.73 1.11
C GLY A 111 -10.06 -7.53 2.10
N ILE A 112 -8.78 -7.19 2.15
CA ILE A 112 -7.80 -7.76 3.06
C ILE A 112 -6.75 -6.70 3.41
N ILE A 113 -6.28 -6.73 4.66
CA ILE A 113 -5.16 -5.93 5.14
C ILE A 113 -4.04 -6.90 5.49
N LYS A 114 -2.87 -6.63 4.95
CA LYS A 114 -1.65 -7.41 5.11
C LYS A 114 -0.47 -6.52 5.47
N TYR A 115 0.62 -7.12 5.91
CA TYR A 115 1.87 -6.41 6.16
C TYR A 115 3.09 -7.23 5.73
N ILE A 116 4.20 -6.54 5.51
CA ILE A 116 5.55 -7.08 5.38
C ILE A 116 6.33 -6.64 6.62
N GLY A 117 7.11 -7.55 7.22
CA GLY A 117 7.94 -7.27 8.39
C GLY A 117 7.62 -8.21 9.55
N THR A 118 7.68 -7.68 10.78
CA THR A 118 7.31 -8.38 12.02
C THR A 118 6.28 -7.56 12.79
N ASP A 119 5.67 -8.15 13.82
CA ASP A 119 4.68 -7.45 14.66
C ASP A 119 5.27 -6.23 15.38
N ASP A 120 6.57 -6.27 15.64
CA ASP A 120 7.36 -5.20 16.28
C ASP A 120 7.84 -4.14 15.27
N ALA A 121 7.87 -4.47 13.97
CA ALA A 121 8.33 -3.58 12.90
C ALA A 121 7.70 -3.99 11.55
N MET A 122 6.58 -3.35 11.22
CA MET A 122 5.85 -3.50 9.97
C MET A 122 6.40 -2.51 8.94
N ASP A 123 7.28 -2.97 8.05
CA ASP A 123 7.92 -2.14 7.02
C ASP A 123 6.89 -1.60 6.00
N GLU A 124 5.90 -2.43 5.64
CA GLU A 124 4.84 -2.06 4.71
C GLU A 124 3.52 -2.66 5.15
N ILE A 125 2.47 -1.84 5.25
CA ILE A 125 1.08 -2.29 5.40
C ILE A 125 0.37 -2.10 4.06
N VAL A 126 -0.30 -3.14 3.59
CA VAL A 126 -1.09 -3.14 2.36
C VAL A 126 -2.56 -3.31 2.69
N VAL A 127 -3.36 -2.33 2.32
CA VAL A 127 -4.83 -2.37 2.40
C VAL A 127 -5.37 -2.57 0.98
N PHE A 128 -6.01 -3.71 0.72
CA PHE A 128 -6.71 -3.97 -0.53
C PHE A 128 -8.22 -4.05 -0.28
N LEU A 129 -8.98 -3.16 -0.92
CA LEU A 129 -10.44 -3.12 -0.86
C LEU A 129 -11.01 -3.26 -2.27
N ALA A 130 -12.10 -4.02 -2.43
CA ALA A 130 -12.76 -4.20 -3.71
C ALA A 130 -14.26 -4.43 -3.54
N ASN A 131 -15.08 -3.71 -4.30
CA ASN A 131 -16.50 -3.96 -4.47
C ASN A 131 -16.96 -3.64 -5.89
N LYS A 132 -18.07 -4.23 -6.32
CA LYS A 132 -18.56 -4.05 -7.70
C LYS A 132 -19.24 -2.71 -7.93
N ASP A 133 -19.57 -1.97 -6.87
CA ASP A 133 -20.23 -0.68 -7.00
C ASP A 133 -19.24 0.46 -7.32
N ASN A 134 -17.99 0.34 -6.84
CA ASN A 134 -16.98 1.40 -6.93
C ASN A 134 -15.71 0.98 -7.67
N GLY A 135 -15.32 -0.30 -7.59
CA GLY A 135 -14.08 -0.83 -8.15
C GLY A 135 -13.16 -1.36 -7.07
N PHE A 136 -11.86 -1.07 -7.14
CA PHE A 136 -10.93 -1.48 -6.10
C PHE A 136 -9.91 -0.39 -5.78
N ALA A 137 -9.37 -0.46 -4.56
CA ALA A 137 -8.29 0.39 -4.09
C ALA A 137 -7.19 -0.48 -3.46
N VAL A 138 -5.94 -0.14 -3.75
CA VAL A 138 -4.77 -0.63 -3.02
C VAL A 138 -4.09 0.56 -2.38
N THR A 139 -3.92 0.52 -1.07
CA THR A 139 -3.15 1.51 -0.29
C THR A 139 -1.95 0.81 0.29
N ARG A 140 -0.76 1.35 0.01
CA ARG A 140 0.51 0.93 0.61
C ARG A 140 0.91 2.00 1.62
N ILE A 141 1.11 1.61 2.87
CA ILE A 141 1.58 2.47 3.96
C ILE A 141 2.97 1.95 4.31
N ILE A 142 3.99 2.72 3.93
CA ILE A 142 5.39 2.44 4.24
C ILE A 142 5.72 3.23 5.50
N GLY A 143 6.24 2.55 6.51
CA GLY A 143 6.51 3.15 7.80
C GLY A 143 7.90 2.81 8.32
N ASP A 144 8.37 3.65 9.23
CA ASP A 144 9.55 3.38 10.05
C ASP A 144 9.08 3.14 11.49
N ASN A 145 9.55 2.05 12.10
CA ASN A 145 9.16 1.66 13.46
C ASN A 145 7.63 1.57 13.65
N MET A 146 6.91 1.09 12.64
CA MET A 146 5.46 0.86 12.70
C MET A 146 5.18 -0.43 13.45
N THR A 147 4.60 -0.34 14.65
CA THR A 147 4.19 -1.51 15.43
C THR A 147 2.72 -1.85 15.17
N LEU A 148 2.30 -3.07 15.53
CA LEU A 148 0.87 -3.42 15.54
C LEU A 148 0.03 -2.41 16.34
N GLU A 149 0.51 -1.95 17.51
CA GLU A 149 -0.21 -0.96 18.33
C GLU A 149 -0.43 0.34 17.56
N LYS A 150 0.61 0.87 16.91
CA LYS A 150 0.51 2.10 16.10
C LYS A 150 -0.45 1.93 14.93
N PHE A 151 -0.36 0.81 14.21
CA PHE A 151 -1.32 0.52 13.14
C PHE A 151 -2.76 0.51 13.67
N MET A 152 -3.01 -0.12 14.83
CA MET A 152 -4.36 -0.15 15.40
C MET A 152 -4.87 1.26 15.76
N GLU A 153 -4.01 2.19 16.14
CA GLU A 153 -4.38 3.60 16.35
C GLU A 153 -4.69 4.32 15.03
N LEU A 154 -3.95 4.05 13.95
CA LEU A 154 -4.29 4.52 12.60
C LEU A 154 -5.63 3.97 12.13
N TYR A 155 -5.88 2.68 12.36
CA TYR A 155 -7.14 2.04 12.01
C TYR A 155 -8.32 2.64 12.80
N LYS A 156 -8.15 2.91 14.10
CA LYS A 156 -9.17 3.63 14.89
C LYS A 156 -9.43 5.04 14.35
N LEU A 157 -8.39 5.74 13.93
CA LEU A 157 -8.51 7.07 13.33
C LEU A 157 -9.40 7.05 12.07
N THR A 158 -9.29 6.02 11.23
CA THR A 158 -10.16 5.91 10.03
C THR A 158 -11.63 5.62 10.36
N GLN A 159 -11.92 5.10 11.55
CA GLN A 159 -13.29 4.83 12.02
C GLN A 159 -13.95 6.05 12.68
N GLN A 160 -13.21 7.15 12.90
CA GLN A 160 -13.78 8.38 13.41
C GLN A 160 -14.58 9.08 12.29
N LYS A 161 -15.81 9.49 12.61
CA LYS A 161 -16.77 10.04 11.64
C LYS A 161 -16.35 11.39 11.03
N ASP A 162 -15.39 12.08 11.65
CA ASP A 162 -15.05 13.48 11.36
C ASP A 162 -13.59 13.63 10.88
N VAL A 163 -13.18 12.89 9.85
CA VAL A 163 -11.89 13.09 9.17
C VAL A 163 -12.10 13.91 7.88
N PRO A 164 -12.00 15.25 7.92
CA PRO A 164 -12.12 16.11 6.74
C PRO A 164 -10.79 16.14 6.00
N LEU A 165 -10.47 15.06 5.29
CA LEU A 165 -9.37 15.07 4.33
C LEU A 165 -9.96 15.28 2.94
N ASN A 166 -9.60 16.39 2.28
CA ASN A 166 -10.09 16.74 0.94
C ASN A 166 -9.58 15.82 -0.19
N PHE A 167 -8.87 14.74 0.16
CA PHE A 167 -8.69 13.53 -0.61
C PHE A 167 -8.94 12.36 0.35
N ASN A 168 -10.22 12.09 0.59
CA ASN A 168 -10.64 11.38 1.79
C ASN A 168 -10.39 9.88 1.64
N LEU A 169 -9.35 9.36 2.30
CA LEU A 169 -9.21 7.92 2.58
C LEU A 169 -10.47 7.39 3.29
N GLY A 170 -11.12 8.24 4.11
CA GLY A 170 -12.46 8.04 4.66
C GLY A 170 -13.57 7.97 3.60
N SER A 171 -13.47 8.66 2.46
CA SER A 171 -14.42 8.47 1.35
C SER A 171 -14.14 7.18 0.61
N ILE A 172 -12.88 6.77 0.48
CA ILE A 172 -12.53 5.46 -0.08
C ILE A 172 -13.04 4.35 0.85
N THR A 173 -12.77 4.42 2.15
CA THR A 173 -13.32 3.45 3.12
C THR A 173 -14.86 3.53 3.17
N ASN A 174 -15.49 4.71 3.17
CA ASN A 174 -16.96 4.83 3.12
C ASN A 174 -17.56 4.31 1.79
N MET A 175 -16.84 4.40 0.67
CA MET A 175 -17.22 3.76 -0.59
C MET A 175 -17.18 2.23 -0.48
N PHE A 176 -16.31 1.67 0.37
CA PHE A 176 -16.18 0.22 0.59
C PHE A 176 -16.88 -0.32 1.85
N SER A 177 -17.31 0.54 2.77
CA SER A 177 -17.92 0.17 4.06
C SER A 177 -19.46 0.19 4.06
N ASN A 178 -20.12 0.65 2.99
CA ASN A 178 -21.58 0.55 2.88
C ASN A 178 -22.00 -0.87 2.45
N ASN A 179 -22.23 -1.72 3.46
CA ASN A 179 -23.23 -2.80 3.45
C ASN A 179 -23.82 -2.91 4.86
#